data_AF-W8FAY8-F1
#
_entry.id   AF-W8FAY8-F1
#
_cell.length_a   1.000
_cell.length_b   1.000
_cell.length_c   1.000
_cell.angle_alpha   90.00
_cell.angle_beta   90.00
_cell.angle_gamma   90.00
#
_symmetry.space_group_name_H-M   'P 1'
#
loop_
_entity.id
_entity.type
_entity.pdbx_description
1 polymer ?
#
loop_
_entity_poly.entity_id
_entity_poly.type
_entity_poly.pdbx_seq_one_letter_code
_entity_poly.pdbx_strand_id
1 'polypeptide(L)'
;MPLRSTTPVGPTQPARRSLLKRLSGLVAGSFLAGPLQALLGRATPAAAGTLSGGDGVFVAEIITVPFNFAPKGYARCDGQLLPIFQNTALFSLLGTTYGGDGKSTFALPNLNGRVAVGAGQGQGLSLYDLGQTGGGETVELLGSELPAHSHTLDLTYSTELGTLASPENAYLASNGSGRAQYEATGTGSTASVFTGQAQPHNNLQPYLTLTFCIALQGIFPPRG
;
A
#
# COMPACT_ATOMS: atom_id res chain seq x y z
N MET A 1 56.25 -55.02 9.04
CA MET A 1 57.28 -55.41 10.02
C MET A 1 58.06 -54.16 10.42
N PRO A 2 58.50 -53.92 11.68
CA PRO A 2 58.03 -54.28 13.04
C PRO A 2 57.78 -53.00 13.93
N LEU A 3 56.83 -52.95 14.88
CA LEU A 3 56.89 -53.22 16.34
C LEU A 3 58.00 -52.54 17.19
N ARG A 4 57.62 -51.64 18.12
CA ARG A 4 57.86 -51.63 19.62
C ARG A 4 57.52 -50.24 20.20
N SER A 5 56.59 -50.02 21.15
CA SER A 5 56.46 -50.48 22.55
C SER A 5 57.59 -50.03 23.48
N THR A 6 57.29 -49.12 24.42
CA THR A 6 57.29 -49.34 25.90
C THR A 6 56.92 -48.06 26.68
N THR A 7 55.84 -48.14 27.47
CA THR A 7 55.49 -47.35 28.70
C THR A 7 56.39 -47.83 29.88
N PRO A 8 56.30 -47.43 31.20
CA PRO A 8 55.23 -46.78 32.01
C PRO A 8 55.76 -45.70 33.01
N VAL A 9 55.02 -45.04 33.93
CA VAL A 9 54.33 -45.48 35.17
C VAL A 9 53.57 -44.25 35.78
N GLY A 10 52.36 -44.47 36.33
CA GLY A 10 51.53 -43.50 37.11
C GLY A 10 51.98 -43.36 38.58
N PRO A 11 51.12 -43.27 39.63
CA PRO A 11 49.65 -43.09 39.72
C PRO A 11 49.28 -41.79 40.52
N THR A 12 48.02 -41.33 40.62
CA THR A 12 47.07 -41.72 41.68
C THR A 12 45.62 -41.36 41.31
N GLN A 13 44.74 -42.37 41.37
CA GLN A 13 43.27 -42.28 41.50
C GLN A 13 42.90 -43.09 42.76
N PRO A 14 41.80 -42.82 43.49
CA PRO A 14 40.50 -43.50 43.23
C PRO A 14 39.29 -42.63 43.68
N ALA A 15 37.99 -42.93 43.60
CA ALA A 15 37.13 -44.05 43.17
C ALA A 15 35.68 -43.50 43.00
N ARG A 16 34.88 -43.98 42.02
CA ARG A 16 33.67 -44.85 42.16
C ARG A 16 32.48 -44.24 42.95
N ARG A 17 31.19 -44.31 42.54
CA ARG A 17 30.45 -45.41 41.86
C ARG A 17 28.96 -45.02 41.58
N SER A 18 28.47 -45.49 40.43
CA SER A 18 27.15 -46.09 40.07
C SER A 18 25.81 -45.53 40.59
N LEU A 19 24.84 -45.17 39.73
CA LEU A 19 23.87 -46.01 38.96
C LEU A 19 22.59 -46.41 39.76
N LEU A 20 21.46 -45.77 39.40
CA LEU A 20 20.05 -46.22 39.45
C LEU A 20 19.52 -46.99 40.69
N LYS A 21 18.57 -46.40 41.44
CA LYS A 21 17.24 -46.98 41.81
C LYS A 21 16.51 -46.21 42.91
N ARG A 22 15.17 -46.32 42.88
CA ARG A 22 14.16 -46.09 43.95
C ARG A 22 13.67 -44.64 44.08
N LEU A 23 12.41 -44.34 44.36
CA LEU A 23 11.11 -45.04 44.38
C LEU A 23 10.12 -43.94 44.83
N SER A 24 8.90 -43.92 44.29
CA SER A 24 7.64 -43.52 44.93
C SER A 24 7.53 -42.32 45.90
N GLY A 25 6.47 -41.53 45.72
CA GLY A 25 5.65 -41.11 46.87
C GLY A 25 5.17 -39.65 46.90
N LEU A 26 3.95 -39.45 46.42
CA LEU A 26 2.85 -38.65 47.00
C LEU A 26 3.13 -37.90 48.33
N VAL A 27 2.76 -36.61 48.41
CA VAL A 27 1.72 -36.04 49.31
C VAL A 27 1.74 -34.51 49.25
N ALA A 28 0.52 -33.95 49.21
CA ALA A 28 0.16 -32.55 49.22
C ALA A 28 0.59 -31.81 50.50
N GLY A 29 0.91 -30.52 50.37
CA GLY A 29 1.19 -29.64 51.50
C GLY A 29 1.18 -28.17 51.08
N SER A 30 -0.02 -27.58 51.08
CA SER A 30 -0.24 -26.15 50.95
C SER A 30 0.27 -25.42 52.21
N PHE A 31 1.15 -24.43 52.06
CA PHE A 31 1.30 -23.33 53.01
C PHE A 31 1.63 -22.02 52.29
N LEU A 32 0.94 -20.98 52.76
CA LEU A 32 0.86 -19.60 52.27
C LEU A 32 2.17 -18.81 52.46
N ALA A 33 2.50 -17.92 51.50
CA ALA A 33 2.81 -16.49 51.71
C ALA A 33 3.84 -15.91 50.71
N GLY A 34 3.37 -15.02 49.82
CA GLY A 34 4.08 -13.80 49.41
C GLY A 34 5.22 -13.89 48.37
N PRO A 35 5.42 -12.85 47.52
CA PRO A 35 6.01 -13.01 46.21
C PRO A 35 7.51 -12.69 46.19
N LEU A 36 8.30 -13.50 45.49
CA LEU A 36 9.58 -13.07 44.93
C LEU A 36 9.55 -13.34 43.43
N GLN A 37 9.34 -12.27 42.68
CA GLN A 37 9.45 -12.24 41.22
C GLN A 37 10.81 -12.80 40.80
N ALA A 38 10.80 -13.98 40.20
CA ALA A 38 11.85 -14.39 39.29
C ALA A 38 11.27 -14.35 37.89
N LEU A 39 11.53 -13.21 37.22
CA LEU A 39 11.30 -12.93 35.81
C LEU A 39 12.14 -13.88 34.95
N LEU A 40 11.79 -15.16 34.93
CA LEU A 40 12.14 -16.05 33.85
C LEU A 40 11.16 -15.74 32.73
N GLY A 41 11.56 -14.80 31.87
CA GLY A 41 10.90 -14.46 30.62
C GLY A 41 10.81 -15.70 29.71
N ARG A 42 9.87 -16.58 30.02
CA ARG A 42 9.23 -17.41 29.01
C ARG A 42 8.34 -16.45 28.26
N ALA A 43 8.80 -16.00 27.09
CA ALA A 43 7.89 -15.62 26.04
C ALA A 43 6.97 -16.83 25.83
N THR A 44 5.79 -16.80 26.45
CA THR A 44 4.66 -17.55 25.92
C THR A 44 4.58 -17.11 24.47
N PRO A 45 4.62 -18.02 23.48
CA PRO A 45 4.26 -17.62 22.13
C PRO A 45 2.89 -16.97 22.29
N ALA A 46 2.80 -15.66 22.02
CA ALA A 46 1.52 -15.02 21.84
C ALA A 46 0.79 -15.94 20.86
N ALA A 47 -0.29 -16.56 21.31
CA ALA A 47 -1.10 -17.37 20.43
C ALA A 47 -1.35 -16.48 19.22
N ALA A 48 -0.86 -16.90 18.05
CA ALA A 48 -1.24 -16.26 16.81
C ALA A 48 -2.76 -16.36 16.81
N GLY A 49 -3.42 -15.25 17.15
CA GLY A 49 -4.87 -15.19 17.22
C GLY A 49 -5.32 -15.65 15.86
N THR A 50 -5.93 -16.84 15.81
CA THR A 50 -6.61 -17.26 14.61
C THR A 50 -7.58 -16.13 14.30
N LEU A 51 -7.54 -15.58 13.09
CA LEU A 51 -8.52 -14.59 12.62
C LEU A 51 -9.90 -15.23 12.42
N SER A 52 -10.23 -16.21 13.27
CA SER A 52 -11.53 -16.85 13.39
C SER A 52 -12.40 -15.84 14.11
N GLY A 53 -13.33 -15.22 13.39
CA GLY A 53 -14.23 -14.16 13.88
C GLY A 53 -15.19 -14.59 14.98
N GLY A 54 -14.67 -15.00 16.14
CA GLY A 54 -15.43 -15.41 17.32
C GLY A 54 -15.39 -14.38 18.44
N ASP A 55 -14.19 -13.96 18.88
CA ASP A 55 -14.08 -13.38 20.23
C ASP A 55 -13.62 -11.90 20.27
N GLY A 56 -13.37 -11.26 19.11
CA GLY A 56 -12.91 -9.86 19.09
C GLY A 56 -13.05 -9.09 17.78
N VAL A 57 -13.76 -9.63 16.78
CA VAL A 57 -13.96 -8.99 15.46
C VAL A 57 -15.41 -8.55 15.34
N PHE A 58 -15.66 -7.34 14.84
CA PHE A 58 -17.01 -6.89 14.56
C PHE A 58 -17.48 -7.34 13.18
N VAL A 59 -18.77 -7.64 13.05
CA VAL A 59 -19.39 -7.83 11.72
C VAL A 59 -19.20 -6.55 10.91
N ALA A 60 -18.91 -6.69 9.61
CA ALA A 60 -18.59 -5.58 8.69
C ALA A 60 -17.24 -4.89 8.92
N GLU A 61 -16.38 -5.42 9.79
CA GLU A 61 -15.02 -4.91 9.95
C GLU A 61 -14.19 -5.16 8.68
N ILE A 62 -13.53 -4.10 8.18
CA ILE A 62 -12.64 -4.18 7.02
C ILE A 62 -11.20 -4.28 7.50
N ILE A 63 -10.51 -5.32 7.05
CA ILE A 63 -9.09 -5.54 7.28
C ILE A 63 -8.32 -5.48 5.98
N THR A 64 -7.05 -5.10 6.08
CA THR A 64 -6.11 -5.12 4.96
C THR A 64 -5.12 -6.25 5.17
N VAL A 65 -4.97 -7.11 4.17
CA VAL A 65 -4.11 -8.31 4.23
C VAL A 65 -3.11 -8.34 3.07
N PRO A 66 -1.87 -8.81 3.29
CA PRO A 66 -0.83 -8.84 2.26
C PRO A 66 -0.94 -10.03 1.29
N PHE A 67 -1.83 -10.98 1.56
CA PHE A 67 -2.04 -12.17 0.72
C PHE A 67 -3.24 -12.03 -0.21
N ASN A 68 -3.36 -12.92 -1.19
CA ASN A 68 -4.30 -12.83 -2.31
C ASN A 68 -5.60 -13.63 -2.11
N PHE A 69 -5.97 -14.01 -0.89
CA PHE A 69 -7.19 -14.76 -0.60
C PHE A 69 -7.92 -14.18 0.61
N ALA A 70 -9.23 -14.38 0.68
CA ALA A 70 -10.00 -14.02 1.87
C ALA A 70 -9.84 -15.11 2.95
N PRO A 71 -9.44 -14.76 4.18
CA PRO A 71 -9.44 -15.70 5.29
C PRO A 71 -10.83 -16.28 5.55
N LYS A 72 -10.89 -17.41 6.26
CA LYS A 72 -12.18 -17.99 6.66
C LYS A 72 -12.99 -16.99 7.48
N GLY A 73 -14.25 -16.79 7.11
CA GLY A 73 -15.15 -15.83 7.74
C GLY A 73 -15.06 -14.40 7.19
N TYR A 74 -14.23 -14.19 6.17
CA TYR A 74 -14.11 -12.94 5.44
C TYR A 74 -14.48 -13.11 3.97
N ALA A 75 -14.86 -12.01 3.34
CA ALA A 75 -14.99 -11.89 1.89
C ALA A 75 -14.07 -10.77 1.38
N ARG A 76 -13.65 -10.82 0.12
CA ARG A 76 -12.93 -9.71 -0.50
C ARG A 76 -13.88 -8.54 -0.75
N CYS A 77 -13.39 -7.32 -0.59
CA CYS A 77 -14.12 -6.09 -0.92
C CYS A 77 -14.09 -5.82 -2.43
N ASP A 78 -14.66 -6.73 -3.21
CA ASP A 78 -14.63 -6.70 -4.69
C ASP A 78 -15.95 -6.24 -5.31
N GLY A 79 -16.92 -5.75 -4.52
CA GLY A 79 -18.24 -5.36 -5.04
C GLY A 79 -19.21 -6.52 -5.32
N GLN A 80 -18.89 -7.73 -4.87
CA GLN A 80 -19.72 -8.91 -5.11
C GLN A 80 -21.10 -8.80 -4.43
N LEU A 81 -22.13 -9.36 -5.08
CA LEU A 81 -23.47 -9.49 -4.52
C LEU A 81 -23.57 -10.72 -3.62
N LEU A 82 -24.12 -10.54 -2.42
CA LEU A 82 -24.35 -11.60 -1.45
C LEU A 82 -25.85 -11.73 -1.13
N PRO A 83 -26.33 -12.96 -0.87
CA PRO A 83 -27.70 -13.18 -0.44
C PRO A 83 -27.93 -12.65 0.97
N ILE A 84 -29.00 -11.87 1.16
CA ILE A 84 -29.39 -11.29 2.46
C ILE A 84 -29.72 -12.39 3.46
N PHE A 85 -30.41 -13.45 3.04
CA PHE A 85 -30.87 -14.52 3.93
C PHE A 85 -29.74 -15.19 4.73
N GLN A 86 -28.54 -15.29 4.15
CA GLN A 86 -27.38 -15.91 4.80
C GLN A 86 -26.51 -14.89 5.56
N ASN A 87 -26.71 -13.59 5.34
CA ASN A 87 -25.86 -12.51 5.85
C ASN A 87 -26.70 -11.37 6.44
N THR A 88 -27.75 -11.70 7.17
CA THR A 88 -28.72 -10.73 7.70
C THR A 88 -28.07 -9.70 8.63
N ALA A 89 -27.13 -10.12 9.47
CA ALA A 89 -26.37 -9.22 10.34
C ALA A 89 -25.55 -8.20 9.54
N LEU A 90 -24.83 -8.65 8.51
CA LEU A 90 -24.02 -7.79 7.65
C LEU A 90 -24.90 -6.82 6.85
N PHE A 91 -26.01 -7.30 6.28
CA PHE A 91 -26.97 -6.46 5.57
C PHE A 91 -27.57 -5.37 6.47
N SER A 92 -27.85 -5.67 7.74
CA SER A 92 -28.41 -4.67 8.65
C SER A 92 -27.45 -3.50 8.93
N LEU A 93 -26.14 -3.69 8.71
CA LEU A 93 -25.11 -2.66 8.85
C LEU A 93 -24.85 -1.90 7.55
N LEU A 94 -24.69 -2.61 6.42
CA LEU A 94 -24.33 -2.01 5.14
C LEU A 94 -25.54 -1.52 4.32
N GLY A 95 -26.71 -2.12 4.52
CA GLY A 95 -27.90 -1.88 3.71
C GLY A 95 -27.63 -2.12 2.22
N THR A 96 -28.14 -1.20 1.39
CA THR A 96 -27.93 -1.19 -0.07
C THR A 96 -26.94 -0.11 -0.50
N THR A 97 -26.14 0.44 0.42
CA THR A 97 -25.23 1.56 0.15
C THR A 97 -24.25 1.27 -1.00
N TYR A 98 -23.83 0.02 -1.15
CA TYR A 98 -22.90 -0.40 -2.20
C TYR A 98 -23.59 -1.10 -3.38
N GLY A 99 -24.92 -1.20 -3.37
CA GLY A 99 -25.73 -1.86 -4.40
C GLY A 99 -26.54 -3.07 -3.91
N GLY A 100 -27.14 -3.79 -4.86
CA GLY A 100 -28.09 -4.87 -4.63
C GLY A 100 -29.55 -4.41 -4.66
N ASP A 101 -30.48 -5.37 -4.55
CA ASP A 101 -31.93 -5.10 -4.64
C ASP A 101 -32.58 -4.79 -3.29
N GLY A 102 -31.85 -4.95 -2.18
CA GLY A 102 -32.34 -4.74 -0.81
C GLY A 102 -33.44 -5.71 -0.37
N LYS A 103 -33.72 -6.76 -1.17
CA LYS A 103 -34.76 -7.75 -0.92
C LYS A 103 -34.19 -9.15 -0.83
N SER A 104 -33.43 -9.55 -1.84
CA SER A 104 -32.78 -10.85 -1.92
C SER A 104 -31.25 -10.74 -1.77
N THR A 105 -30.67 -9.62 -2.20
CA THR A 105 -29.23 -9.41 -2.30
C THR A 105 -28.80 -8.00 -1.90
N PHE A 106 -27.55 -7.90 -1.46
CA PHE A 106 -26.85 -6.63 -1.22
C PHE A 106 -25.42 -6.77 -1.73
N ALA A 107 -24.77 -5.66 -2.05
CA ALA A 107 -23.39 -5.66 -2.50
C ALA A 107 -22.42 -5.34 -1.36
N LEU A 108 -21.22 -5.92 -1.44
CA LEU A 108 -20.07 -5.48 -0.64
C LEU A 108 -19.45 -4.19 -1.20
N PRO A 109 -18.66 -3.45 -0.41
CA PRO A 109 -17.82 -2.38 -0.95
C PRO A 109 -16.89 -2.92 -2.04
N ASN A 110 -16.61 -2.10 -3.06
CA ASN A 110 -15.58 -2.37 -4.05
C ASN A 110 -14.40 -1.44 -3.78
N LEU A 111 -13.26 -2.00 -3.35
CA LEU A 111 -12.03 -1.28 -3.05
C LEU A 111 -10.90 -1.58 -4.06
N ASN A 112 -11.20 -2.27 -5.17
CA ASN A 112 -10.20 -2.54 -6.20
C ASN A 112 -9.80 -1.26 -6.92
N GLY A 113 -8.49 -0.94 -6.89
CA GLY A 113 -7.94 0.28 -7.48
C GLY A 113 -8.37 1.57 -6.76
N ARG A 114 -8.92 1.47 -5.54
CA ARG A 114 -9.47 2.62 -4.81
C ARG A 114 -8.76 2.84 -3.50
N VAL A 115 -8.72 4.10 -3.09
CA VAL A 115 -8.28 4.53 -1.76
C VAL A 115 -9.52 4.83 -0.92
N ALA A 116 -9.57 4.29 0.30
CA ALA A 116 -10.66 4.57 1.23
C ALA A 116 -10.55 6.01 1.77
N VAL A 117 -11.67 6.73 1.78
CA VAL A 117 -11.79 8.08 2.35
C VAL A 117 -12.80 8.04 3.49
N GLY A 118 -12.53 8.78 4.57
CA GLY A 118 -13.45 8.89 5.70
C GLY A 118 -14.77 9.53 5.27
N ALA A 119 -15.90 8.91 5.61
CA ALA A 119 -17.22 9.46 5.36
C ALA A 119 -17.55 10.60 6.34
N GLY A 120 -18.42 11.51 5.90
CA GLY A 120 -18.86 12.69 6.63
C GLY A 120 -18.19 13.98 6.18
N GLN A 121 -18.43 15.05 6.93
CA GLN A 121 -17.87 16.37 6.69
C GLN A 121 -16.98 16.77 7.86
N GLY A 122 -15.67 16.88 7.63
CA GLY A 122 -14.76 17.52 8.58
C GLY A 122 -14.96 19.04 8.60
N GLN A 123 -14.58 19.71 9.70
CA GLN A 123 -14.67 21.17 9.77
C GLN A 123 -13.85 21.84 8.66
N GLY A 124 -14.51 22.62 7.81
CA GLY A 124 -13.87 23.28 6.67
C GLY A 124 -13.49 22.34 5.51
N LEU A 125 -13.90 21.07 5.56
CA LEU A 125 -13.66 20.09 4.50
C LEU A 125 -14.92 19.81 3.69
N SER A 126 -14.71 19.19 2.52
CA SER A 126 -15.79 18.65 1.69
C SER A 126 -16.57 17.56 2.44
N LEU A 127 -17.86 17.47 2.15
CA LEU A 127 -18.70 16.35 2.58
C LEU A 127 -18.45 15.14 1.66
N TYR A 128 -18.20 13.98 2.26
CA TYR A 128 -18.13 12.69 1.55
C TYR A 128 -19.22 11.77 2.09
N ASP A 129 -20.20 11.43 1.25
CA ASP A 129 -21.26 10.50 1.65
C ASP A 129 -20.74 9.06 1.69
N LEU A 130 -21.27 8.25 2.61
CA LEU A 130 -20.89 6.85 2.69
C LEU A 130 -21.28 6.11 1.39
N GLY A 131 -20.32 5.42 0.78
CA GLY A 131 -20.52 4.74 -0.51
C GLY A 131 -20.31 5.64 -1.74
N GLN A 132 -20.05 6.94 -1.55
CA GLN A 132 -19.70 7.84 -2.65
C GLN A 132 -18.38 7.39 -3.30
N THR A 133 -18.37 7.30 -4.62
CA THR A 133 -17.15 7.06 -5.41
C THR A 133 -16.71 8.35 -6.11
N GLY A 134 -15.39 8.56 -6.22
CA GLY A 134 -14.81 9.68 -6.95
C GLY A 134 -13.31 9.48 -7.20
N GLY A 135 -12.64 10.52 -7.69
CA GLY A 135 -11.23 10.50 -8.05
C GLY A 135 -10.96 9.96 -9.46
N GLY A 136 -9.69 10.01 -9.87
CA GLY A 136 -9.20 9.47 -11.13
C GLY A 136 -7.70 9.18 -11.07
N GLU A 137 -7.27 8.08 -11.69
CA GLU A 137 -5.89 7.62 -11.73
C GLU A 137 -5.02 8.48 -12.66
N THR A 138 -5.63 9.10 -13.67
CA THR A 138 -4.99 10.04 -14.59
C THR A 138 -5.74 11.35 -14.63
N VAL A 139 -5.00 12.45 -14.64
CA VAL A 139 -5.55 13.80 -14.85
C VAL A 139 -4.91 14.37 -16.11
N GLU A 140 -5.74 14.91 -17.00
CA GLU A 140 -5.29 15.66 -18.16
C GLU A 140 -5.06 17.10 -17.72
N LEU A 141 -3.85 17.63 -17.93
CA LEU A 141 -3.58 19.05 -17.66
C LEU A 141 -4.13 19.91 -18.78
N LEU A 142 -5.23 20.59 -18.51
CA LEU A 142 -5.79 21.56 -19.45
C LEU A 142 -4.92 22.82 -19.46
N GLY A 143 -4.87 23.52 -20.60
CA GLY A 143 -4.20 24.82 -20.67
C GLY A 143 -4.75 25.86 -19.68
N SER A 144 -5.99 25.69 -19.21
CA SER A 144 -6.63 26.50 -18.16
C SER A 144 -6.14 26.20 -16.73
N GLU A 145 -5.50 25.06 -16.52
CA GLU A 145 -4.92 24.67 -15.23
C GLU A 145 -3.46 25.12 -15.09
N LEU A 146 -2.88 25.65 -16.17
CA LEU A 146 -1.59 26.33 -16.17
C LEU A 146 -1.81 27.84 -16.05
N PRO A 147 -1.00 28.57 -15.26
CA PRO A 147 -1.01 30.03 -15.30
C PRO A 147 -0.82 30.51 -16.72
N ALA A 148 -1.68 31.44 -17.16
CA ALA A 148 -1.54 32.06 -18.47
C ALA A 148 -0.16 32.72 -18.55
N HIS A 149 0.69 32.19 -19.42
CA HIS A 149 2.01 32.72 -19.69
C HIS A 149 2.24 32.71 -21.19
N SER A 150 3.04 33.66 -21.65
CA SER A 150 3.50 33.74 -23.03
C SER A 150 5.01 33.84 -23.03
N HIS A 151 5.63 33.20 -24.02
CA HIS A 151 7.03 33.40 -24.33
C HIS A 151 7.09 34.24 -25.61
N THR A 152 7.36 35.53 -25.46
CA THR A 152 7.65 36.39 -26.61
C THR A 152 9.09 36.15 -27.03
N LEU A 153 9.27 35.37 -28.10
CA LEU A 153 10.54 35.31 -28.83
C LEU A 153 10.54 36.47 -29.83
N ASP A 154 11.10 37.61 -29.43
CA ASP A 154 11.34 38.71 -30.36
C ASP A 154 12.62 38.42 -31.15
N LEU A 155 12.50 37.49 -32.10
CA LEU A 155 13.58 37.11 -33.00
C LEU A 155 13.32 37.71 -34.37
N THR A 156 14.16 38.65 -34.77
CA THR A 156 14.23 39.09 -36.17
C THR A 156 14.97 38.02 -36.98
N TYR A 157 14.37 37.52 -38.05
CA TYR A 157 15.00 36.57 -38.98
C TYR A 157 14.95 37.11 -40.41
N SER A 158 15.85 36.61 -41.26
CA SER A 158 15.89 36.91 -42.69
C SER A 158 15.07 35.91 -43.48
N THR A 159 14.23 36.40 -44.39
CA THR A 159 13.57 35.57 -45.40
C THR A 159 14.46 35.28 -46.61
N GLU A 160 15.63 35.92 -46.70
CA GLU A 160 16.61 35.68 -47.76
C GLU A 160 17.36 34.36 -47.56
N LEU A 161 18.09 33.92 -48.58
CA LEU A 161 19.02 32.80 -48.45
C LEU A 161 20.24 33.24 -47.64
N GLY A 162 20.68 32.39 -46.69
CA GLY A 162 21.88 32.65 -45.92
C GLY A 162 23.11 32.78 -46.82
N THR A 163 23.86 33.87 -46.64
CA THR A 163 25.14 34.11 -47.35
C THR A 163 26.33 34.25 -46.39
N LEU A 164 26.06 34.48 -45.11
CA LEU A 164 27.05 34.63 -44.06
C LEU A 164 27.21 33.34 -43.24
N ALA A 165 28.46 33.03 -42.91
CA ALA A 165 28.84 31.92 -42.03
C ALA A 165 28.94 32.35 -40.54
N SER A 166 28.95 33.66 -40.27
CA SER A 166 29.05 34.22 -38.92
C SER A 166 27.71 34.83 -38.47
N PRO A 167 27.32 34.65 -37.20
CA PRO A 167 26.16 35.33 -36.60
C PRO A 167 26.41 36.81 -36.26
N GLU A 168 27.64 37.30 -36.38
CA GLU A 168 27.98 38.66 -35.98
C GLU A 168 27.21 39.70 -36.83
N ASN A 169 26.40 40.53 -36.16
CA ASN A 169 25.53 41.52 -36.79
C ASN A 169 24.63 40.96 -37.91
N ALA A 170 24.19 39.70 -37.77
CA ALA A 170 23.39 39.01 -38.76
C ALA A 170 22.19 38.30 -38.11
N TYR A 171 21.17 38.02 -38.92
CA TYR A 171 19.93 37.35 -38.55
C TYR A 171 19.93 35.93 -39.08
N LEU A 172 19.22 35.02 -38.41
CA LEU A 172 19.00 33.66 -38.92
C LEU A 172 18.29 33.72 -40.27
N ALA A 173 18.81 33.01 -41.27
CA ALA A 173 18.31 33.04 -42.64
C ALA A 173 17.85 31.65 -43.11
N SER A 174 17.10 31.59 -44.21
CA SER A 174 16.73 30.32 -44.81
C SER A 174 17.97 29.60 -45.37
N ASN A 175 18.08 28.28 -45.16
CA ASN A 175 19.26 27.52 -45.58
C ASN A 175 19.25 27.31 -47.11
N GLY A 176 19.98 28.18 -47.83
CA GLY A 176 20.39 27.93 -49.20
C GLY A 176 21.55 26.95 -49.23
N SER A 177 21.27 25.70 -49.63
CA SER A 177 22.25 24.72 -50.10
C SER A 177 23.56 24.54 -49.28
N GLY A 178 23.48 24.69 -47.95
CA GLY A 178 24.26 23.86 -47.03
C GLY A 178 25.51 24.44 -46.38
N ARG A 179 25.78 25.75 -46.41
CA ARG A 179 26.93 26.30 -45.64
C ARG A 179 26.74 27.65 -44.96
N ALA A 180 25.89 28.54 -45.46
CA ALA A 180 25.63 29.84 -44.83
C ALA A 180 24.24 29.85 -44.20
N GLN A 181 24.16 30.33 -42.95
CA GLN A 181 22.98 30.25 -42.09
C GLN A 181 22.48 31.62 -41.62
N TYR A 182 23.22 32.68 -41.96
CA TYR A 182 22.94 34.04 -41.51
C TYR A 182 22.85 35.02 -42.68
N GLU A 183 22.13 36.11 -42.46
CA GLU A 183 22.04 37.23 -43.40
C GLU A 183 21.93 38.57 -42.67
N ALA A 184 22.51 39.63 -43.25
CA ALA A 184 22.56 40.97 -42.69
C ALA A 184 21.18 41.66 -42.57
N THR A 185 20.20 41.23 -43.38
CA THR A 185 18.86 41.85 -43.39
C THR A 185 17.83 40.98 -42.67
N GLY A 186 17.19 41.53 -41.63
CA GLY A 186 16.10 40.89 -40.90
C GLY A 186 14.74 41.45 -41.32
N THR A 187 13.76 40.59 -41.58
CA THR A 187 12.45 40.96 -42.17
C THR A 187 11.22 40.37 -41.45
N GLY A 188 11.37 39.32 -40.64
CA GLY A 188 10.23 38.66 -39.97
C GLY A 188 10.39 38.49 -38.45
N SER A 189 9.28 38.32 -37.74
CA SER A 189 9.21 37.95 -36.32
C SER A 189 8.44 36.63 -36.17
N THR A 190 9.01 35.65 -35.47
CA THR A 190 8.33 34.38 -35.18
C THR A 190 7.61 34.46 -33.84
N ALA A 191 6.29 34.38 -33.81
CA ALA A 191 5.56 34.03 -32.59
C ALA A 191 5.47 32.50 -32.50
N SER A 192 6.25 31.89 -31.61
CA SER A 192 6.09 30.47 -31.28
C SER A 192 5.11 30.35 -30.10
N VAL A 193 3.97 29.70 -30.34
CA VAL A 193 2.99 29.37 -29.30
C VAL A 193 3.02 27.85 -29.15
N PHE A 194 3.81 27.36 -28.20
CA PHE A 194 3.63 26.02 -27.66
C PHE A 194 2.88 26.15 -26.34
N THR A 195 1.56 25.95 -26.38
CA THR A 195 0.82 25.58 -25.19
C THR A 195 0.97 24.07 -24.98
N GLY A 196 1.02 23.64 -23.71
CA GLY A 196 1.22 22.24 -23.36
C GLY A 196 0.27 21.32 -24.12
N GLN A 197 0.74 20.13 -24.51
CA GLN A 197 0.04 19.18 -25.40
C GLN A 197 -1.16 18.48 -24.74
N ALA A 198 -1.65 18.98 -23.59
CA ALA A 198 -2.74 18.39 -22.81
C ALA A 198 -2.60 16.86 -22.63
N GLN A 199 -1.37 16.39 -22.37
CA GLN A 199 -1.14 14.96 -22.18
C GLN A 199 -1.54 14.56 -20.76
N PRO A 200 -2.31 13.47 -20.56
CA PRO A 200 -2.60 12.96 -19.23
C PRO A 200 -1.33 12.54 -18.50
N HIS A 201 -1.27 12.89 -17.21
CA HIS A 201 -0.24 12.42 -16.30
C HIS A 201 -0.82 11.53 -15.21
N ASN A 202 0.05 10.70 -14.62
CA ASN A 202 -0.28 9.90 -13.45
C ASN A 202 -0.67 10.82 -12.29
N ASN A 203 -1.82 10.56 -11.67
CA ASN A 203 -2.29 11.25 -10.47
C ASN A 203 -2.20 10.34 -9.22
N LEU A 204 -1.68 9.13 -9.36
CA LEU A 204 -1.47 8.21 -8.25
C LEU A 204 -0.25 8.60 -7.42
N GLN A 205 -0.45 8.78 -6.11
CA GLN A 205 0.62 8.82 -5.12
C GLN A 205 1.37 7.47 -5.09
N PRO A 206 2.62 7.41 -4.58
CA PRO A 206 3.29 6.13 -4.34
C PRO A 206 2.40 5.18 -3.51
N TYR A 207 2.21 3.95 -3.98
CA TYR A 207 1.26 3.01 -3.38
C TYR A 207 1.83 1.59 -3.27
N LEU A 208 1.27 0.84 -2.33
CA LEU A 208 1.45 -0.61 -2.18
C LEU A 208 0.09 -1.28 -2.27
N THR A 209 -0.04 -2.28 -3.14
CA THR A 209 -1.28 -3.01 -3.32
C THR A 209 -1.43 -4.08 -2.23
N LEU A 210 -2.56 -4.03 -1.53
CA LEU A 210 -2.95 -5.00 -0.51
C LEU A 210 -4.39 -5.43 -0.78
N THR A 211 -4.77 -6.60 -0.29
CA THR A 211 -6.14 -7.10 -0.42
C THR A 211 -6.98 -6.55 0.72
N PHE A 212 -8.15 -6.00 0.40
CA PHE A 212 -9.15 -5.62 1.40
C PHE A 212 -10.15 -6.76 1.60
N CYS A 213 -10.39 -7.12 2.85
CA CYS A 213 -11.34 -8.15 3.24
C CYS A 213 -12.31 -7.61 4.30
N ILE A 214 -13.57 -8.05 4.24
CA ILE A 214 -14.62 -7.68 5.18
C ILE A 214 -15.11 -8.91 5.95
N ALA A 215 -15.29 -8.77 7.27
CA ALA A 215 -15.79 -9.83 8.13
C ALA A 215 -17.28 -10.10 7.86
N LEU A 216 -17.59 -11.33 7.46
CA LEU A 216 -18.96 -11.81 7.25
C LEU A 216 -19.62 -12.29 8.55
N GLN A 217 -18.82 -12.70 9.53
CA GLN A 217 -19.25 -13.14 10.85
C GLN A 217 -18.40 -12.48 11.94
N GLY A 218 -18.99 -12.28 13.12
CA GLY A 218 -18.35 -11.61 14.26
C GLY A 218 -19.38 -11.12 15.28
N ILE A 219 -18.94 -10.26 16.19
CA ILE A 219 -19.78 -9.59 17.18
C ILE A 219 -20.58 -8.49 16.47
N PHE A 220 -21.89 -8.43 16.72
CA PHE A 220 -22.71 -7.35 16.19
C PHE A 220 -22.43 -6.04 16.97
N PRO A 221 -22.02 -4.94 16.31
CA PRO A 221 -21.72 -3.70 17.00
C PRO A 221 -23.00 -3.07 17.58
N PRO A 222 -23.04 -2.72 18.89
CA PRO A 222 -24.18 -2.04 19.47
C PRO A 222 -24.30 -0.63 18.89
N ARG A 223 -25.52 -0.23 18.52
CA ARG A 223 -25.83 1.16 18.18
C ARG A 223 -26.07 1.90 19.50
N GLY A 224 -25.12 2.76 19.88
CA GLY A 224 -25.24 3.65 21.05
C GLY A 224 -26.23 4.77 20.84
#